data_AF-A0A9N9F8S6-F1
#
_entry.id   AF-A0A9N9F8S6-F1
#
_cell.length_a   1.000
_cell.length_b   1.000
_cell.length_c   1.000
_cell.angle_alpha   90.00
_cell.angle_beta   90.00
_cell.angle_gamma   90.00
#
_symmetry.space_group_name_H-M   'P 1'
#
loop_
_entity.id
_entity.type
_entity.pdbx_description
1 polymer ?
#
loop_
_entity_poly.entity_id
_entity_poly.type
_entity_poly.pdbx_seq_one_letter_code
_entity_poly.pdbx_strand_id
1 'polypeptide(L)'
;QVFAKLHLNLEIEPKQFRDWHSKKNELMLARPRVRRMNAGSRPKYPELEVELNNWVCALRAELKVVTCYMVQVKAKNLAQKQRFLSLYPDISTFQ
;
A
#
# COMPACT_ATOMS: atom_id res chain seq x y z
N GLN A 1 -14.26 -37.62 1.83
CA GLN A 1 -13.01 -37.64 2.62
C GLN A 1 -12.04 -36.47 2.34
N VAL A 2 -12.35 -35.52 1.43
CA VAL A 2 -11.45 -34.40 1.10
C VAL A 2 -11.52 -33.25 2.14
N PHE A 3 -12.70 -33.00 2.72
CA PHE A 3 -12.92 -31.86 3.63
C PHE A 3 -12.21 -31.96 4.98
N ALA A 4 -12.10 -33.17 5.56
CA ALA A 4 -11.45 -33.36 6.86
C ALA A 4 -9.92 -33.14 6.81
N LYS A 5 -9.30 -33.24 5.63
CA LYS A 5 -7.85 -33.21 5.45
C LYS A 5 -7.25 -31.80 5.37
N LEU A 6 -8.06 -30.78 5.08
CA LEU A 6 -7.63 -29.39 4.93
C LEU A 6 -7.57 -28.61 6.27
N HIS A 7 -8.39 -28.98 7.26
CA HIS A 7 -8.46 -28.28 8.55
C HIS A 7 -7.22 -28.45 9.44
N LEU A 8 -6.48 -29.56 9.28
CA LEU A 8 -5.32 -29.90 10.11
C LEU A 8 -4.04 -29.15 9.71
N ASN A 9 -3.91 -28.70 8.46
CA ASN A 9 -2.67 -28.11 7.95
C ASN A 9 -2.67 -26.58 7.93
N LEU A 10 -3.81 -25.94 8.17
CA LEU A 10 -3.96 -24.49 7.99
C LEU A 10 -4.56 -23.77 9.20
N GLU A 11 -4.79 -24.46 10.32
CA GLU A 11 -5.43 -23.88 11.54
C GLU A 11 -6.76 -23.16 11.26
N ILE A 12 -7.46 -23.53 10.17
CA ILE A 12 -8.74 -22.93 9.79
C ILE A 12 -9.87 -23.73 10.43
N GLU A 13 -10.65 -23.07 11.28
CA GLU A 13 -11.82 -23.67 11.90
C GLU A 13 -12.88 -24.03 10.83
N PRO A 14 -13.57 -25.17 10.94
CA PRO A 14 -14.65 -25.54 10.02
C PRO A 14 -15.73 -24.48 9.83
N LYS A 15 -15.99 -23.68 10.88
CA LYS A 15 -16.93 -22.55 10.83
C LYS A 15 -16.46 -21.46 9.87
N GLN A 16 -15.18 -21.12 9.90
CA GLN A 16 -14.58 -20.11 9.03
C GLN A 16 -14.68 -20.53 7.56
N PHE A 17 -14.39 -21.80 7.26
CA PHE A 17 -14.51 -22.32 5.90
C PHE A 17 -15.95 -22.23 5.37
N ARG A 18 -16.94 -22.63 6.19
CA ARG A 18 -18.36 -22.51 5.81
C ARG A 18 -18.77 -21.06 5.57
N ASP A 19 -18.35 -20.15 6.45
CA ASP A 19 -18.64 -18.72 6.31
C ASP A 19 -18.04 -18.14 5.02
N TRP A 20 -16.78 -18.46 4.73
CA TRP A 20 -16.11 -18.02 3.51
C TRP A 20 -16.73 -18.59 2.24
N HIS A 21 -17.16 -19.86 2.29
CA HIS A 21 -17.84 -20.47 1.15
C HIS A 21 -19.17 -19.78 0.87
N SER A 22 -19.97 -19.49 1.91
CA SER A 22 -21.24 -18.76 1.78
C SER A 22 -21.06 -17.32 1.30
N LYS A 23 -19.97 -16.66 1.72
CA LYS A 23 -19.64 -15.28 1.34
C LYS A 23 -18.67 -15.16 0.18
N LYS A 24 -18.42 -16.24 -0.57
CA LYS A 24 -17.37 -16.31 -1.59
C LYS A 24 -17.43 -15.14 -2.57
N ASN A 25 -18.61 -14.86 -3.12
CA ASN A 25 -18.77 -13.78 -4.11
C ASN A 25 -18.53 -12.40 -3.49
N GLU A 26 -19.00 -12.16 -2.26
CA GLU A 26 -18.75 -10.92 -1.53
C GLU A 26 -17.27 -10.74 -1.21
N LEU A 27 -16.58 -11.81 -0.79
CA LEU A 27 -15.15 -11.82 -0.51
C LEU A 27 -14.31 -11.59 -1.78
N MET A 28 -14.75 -12.12 -2.92
CA MET A 28 -14.10 -11.88 -4.22
C MET A 28 -14.35 -10.47 -4.75
N LEU A 29 -15.52 -9.87 -4.45
CA LEU A 29 -15.88 -8.49 -4.80
C LEU A 29 -15.26 -7.46 -3.85
N ALA A 30 -15.00 -7.85 -2.59
CA ALA A 30 -14.18 -7.13 -1.66
C ALA A 30 -12.73 -7.13 -2.18
N ARG A 31 -12.47 -6.28 -3.17
CA ARG A 31 -11.12 -5.96 -3.65
C ARG A 31 -10.19 -5.82 -2.43
N PRO A 32 -8.91 -6.21 -2.55
CA PRO A 32 -7.91 -5.91 -1.54
C PRO A 32 -7.56 -4.40 -1.59
N ARG A 33 -8.55 -3.50 -1.47
CA ARG A 33 -8.31 -2.31 -0.67
C ARG A 33 -8.37 -2.81 0.76
N VAL A 34 -7.26 -3.38 1.20
CA VAL A 34 -7.00 -3.64 2.61
C VAL A 34 -7.21 -2.30 3.29
N ARG A 35 -8.42 -2.06 3.80
CA ARG A 35 -8.66 -0.94 4.71
C ARG A 35 -7.80 -1.30 5.90
N ARG A 36 -6.60 -0.73 5.98
CA ARG A 36 -5.69 -0.98 7.09
C ARG A 36 -6.50 -0.67 8.33
N MET A 37 -6.72 -1.68 9.17
CA MET A 37 -7.49 -1.54 10.41
C MET A 37 -6.87 -0.44 11.29
N ASN A 38 -5.56 -0.26 11.16
CA ASN A 38 -4.79 0.89 11.63
C ASN A 38 -4.33 1.70 10.42
N ALA A 39 -5.17 2.63 9.93
CA ALA A 39 -4.67 3.66 9.03
C ALA A 39 -3.65 4.47 9.83
N GLY A 40 -2.38 4.46 9.41
CA GLY A 40 -1.34 5.27 10.04
C GLY A 40 -1.69 6.76 9.96
N SER A 41 -0.81 7.60 10.52
CA SER A 41 -0.94 9.05 10.42
C SER A 41 -1.17 9.49 8.98
N ARG A 42 -1.99 10.53 8.81
CA ARG A 42 -2.23 11.10 7.49
C ARG A 42 -0.91 11.55 6.87
N PRO A 43 -0.68 11.31 5.57
CA PRO A 43 0.44 11.87 4.82
C PRO A 43 0.60 13.36 5.10
N LYS A 44 1.82 13.81 5.39
CA LYS A 44 2.09 15.24 5.63
C LYS A 44 2.04 16.02 4.31
N TYR A 45 2.49 15.39 3.22
CA TYR A 45 2.54 15.98 1.87
C TYR A 45 1.86 15.03 0.87
N PRO A 46 0.52 14.91 0.89
CA PRO A 46 -0.19 13.85 0.18
C PRO A 46 0.11 13.81 -1.33
N GLU A 47 0.11 14.95 -2.01
CA GLU A 47 0.33 15.05 -3.45
C GLU A 47 1.78 14.69 -3.83
N LEU A 48 2.75 15.05 -2.99
CA LEU A 48 4.14 14.66 -3.18
C LEU A 48 4.32 13.15 -2.98
N GLU A 49 3.73 12.60 -1.92
CA GLU A 49 3.77 11.16 -1.62
C GLU A 49 3.11 10.32 -2.73
N VAL A 50 2.01 10.80 -3.31
CA VAL A 50 1.37 10.16 -4.47
C VAL A 50 2.30 10.14 -5.68
N GLU A 51 2.93 11.27 -6.04
CA GLU A 51 3.86 11.29 -7.17
C GLU A 51 5.09 10.41 -6.93
N LEU A 52 5.63 10.42 -5.71
CA LEU A 52 6.74 9.56 -5.33
C LEU A 52 6.36 8.09 -5.44
N ASN A 53 5.18 7.71 -4.95
CA ASN A 53 4.68 6.34 -5.04
C ASN A 53 4.48 5.91 -6.50
N ASN A 54 3.92 6.77 -7.35
CA ASN A 54 3.76 6.48 -8.77
C ASN A 54 5.12 6.26 -9.46
N TRP A 55 6.12 7.07 -9.12
CA TRP A 55 7.49 6.89 -9.63
C TRP A 55 8.10 5.56 -9.18
N VAL A 56 7.93 5.16 -7.91
CA VAL A 56 8.40 3.84 -7.42
C VAL A 56 7.68 2.70 -8.14
N CYS A 57 6.36 2.80 -8.30
CA CYS A 57 5.57 1.79 -9.01
C CYS A 57 6.02 1.62 -10.46
N ALA A 58 6.29 2.73 -11.17
CA ALA A 58 6.79 2.69 -12.54
C ALA A 58 8.15 1.98 -12.64
N LEU A 59 9.10 2.31 -11.75
CA LEU A 59 10.40 1.64 -11.73
C LEU A 59 10.30 0.15 -11.41
N ARG A 60 9.42 -0.24 -10.47
CA ARG A 60 9.19 -1.65 -10.13
C ARG A 60 8.52 -2.42 -11.25
N ALA A 61 7.63 -1.79 -12.02
CA ALA A 61 7.04 -2.40 -13.21
C ALA A 61 8.11 -2.72 -14.27
N GLU A 62 9.18 -1.91 -14.32
CA GLU A 62 10.36 -2.15 -15.16
C GLU A 62 11.40 -3.09 -14.50
N LEU A 63 11.05 -3.74 -13.39
CA LEU A 63 11.94 -4.62 -12.61
C LEU A 63 13.21 -3.93 -12.09
N LYS A 64 13.20 -2.60 -11.97
CA LYS A 64 14.33 -1.83 -11.43
C LYS A 64 14.31 -1.89 -9.90
N VAL A 65 15.50 -2.07 -9.31
CA VAL A 65 15.70 -1.99 -7.87
C VAL A 65 15.57 -0.53 -7.43
N VAL A 66 14.74 -0.29 -6.41
CA VAL A 66 14.54 1.03 -5.81
C VAL A 66 14.93 0.97 -4.34
N THR A 67 16.01 1.66 -3.98
CA THR A 67 16.48 1.73 -2.59
C THR A 67 15.83 2.89 -1.83
N CYS A 68 15.86 2.84 -0.50
CA CYS A 68 15.36 3.94 0.34
C CYS A 68 16.06 5.27 0.04
N TYR A 69 17.37 5.23 -0.18
CA TYR A 69 18.17 6.41 -0.54
C TYR A 69 17.67 7.07 -1.84
N MET A 70 17.37 6.27 -2.88
CA MET A 70 16.83 6.81 -4.14
C MET A 70 15.48 7.50 -3.93
N VAL A 71 14.63 6.94 -3.07
CA VAL A 71 13.33 7.52 -2.71
C VAL A 71 13.53 8.85 -1.97
N GLN A 72 14.46 8.92 -1.01
CA GLN A 72 14.79 10.15 -0.30
C GLN A 72 15.30 11.24 -1.23
N VAL A 73 16.27 10.92 -2.10
CA VAL A 73 16.80 11.87 -3.09
C VAL A 73 15.69 12.35 -4.03
N LYS A 74 14.84 11.44 -4.53
CA LYS A 74 13.70 11.81 -5.37
C LYS A 74 12.73 12.71 -4.63
N ALA A 75 12.40 12.42 -3.37
CA ALA A 75 11.51 13.21 -2.54
C ALA A 75 12.04 14.64 -2.32
N LYS A 76 13.33 14.80 -2.02
CA LYS A 76 13.99 16.11 -1.88
C LYS A 76 13.93 16.91 -3.19
N ASN A 77 14.24 16.26 -4.31
CA ASN A 77 14.15 16.89 -5.64
C ASN A 77 12.70 17.29 -5.98
N LEU A 78 11.71 16.50 -5.57
CA LEU A 78 10.31 16.87 -5.72
C LEU A 78 9.99 18.09 -4.85
N ALA A 79 10.37 18.10 -3.57
CA ALA A 79 10.08 19.19 -2.64
C ALA A 79 10.56 20.57 -3.12
N GLN A 80 11.64 20.62 -3.90
CA GLN A 80 12.16 21.85 -4.49
C GLN A 80 11.35 22.39 -5.68
N LYS A 81 10.42 21.61 -6.27
CA LYS A 81 9.59 22.08 -7.37
C LYS A 81 8.65 23.18 -6.89
N GLN A 82 8.54 24.26 -7.67
CA GLN A 82 7.70 25.41 -7.34
C GLN A 82 6.27 25.04 -6.94
N ARG A 83 5.64 24.09 -7.63
CA ARG A 83 4.27 23.65 -7.31
C ARG A 83 4.13 23.14 -5.86
N PHE A 84 5.15 22.46 -5.33
CA PHE A 84 5.11 21.88 -3.98
C PHE A 84 5.51 22.92 -2.94
N LEU A 85 6.43 23.83 -3.26
CA LEU A 85 6.73 24.99 -2.40
C LEU A 85 5.49 25.89 -2.23
N SER A 86 4.70 26.09 -3.30
CA SER A 86 3.45 26.85 -3.25
C SER A 86 2.35 26.14 -2.45
N LEU A 87 2.26 24.80 -2.54
CA LEU A 87 1.25 24.01 -1.81
C LEU A 87 1.61 23.81 -0.33
N TYR A 88 2.90 23.68 -0.04
CA TYR A 88 3.40 23.35 1.29
C TYR A 88 4.58 24.26 1.67
N PRO A 89 4.33 25.45 2.22
CA PRO A 89 5.41 26.39 2.55
C PRO A 89 6.44 25.82 3.55
N ASP A 90 6.01 24.93 4.44
CA ASP A 90 6.85 24.28 5.45
C ASP A 90 7.76 23.19 4.85
N ILE A 91 7.54 22.78 3.60
CA ILE A 91 8.36 21.77 2.91
C ILE A 91 9.78 22.25 2.61
N SER A 92 10.03 23.55 2.71
CA SER A 92 11.38 24.11 2.65
C SER A 92 12.31 23.56 3.74
N THR A 93 11.75 23.02 4.83
CA THR A 93 12.49 22.40 5.94
C THR A 93 12.77 20.90 5.75
N PHE A 94 12.46 20.34 4.58
CA PHE A 94 12.60 18.92 4.28
C PHE A 94 14.08 18.51 4.21
N GLN A 95 14.66 18.16 5.36
CA GLN A 95 16.06 17.72 5.51
C GLN A 95 16.29 16.28 5.06
#